data_AF-A0A4Q6DZH1-F1
#
_entry.id   AF-A0A4Q6DZH1-F1
#
_cell.length_a   1.000
_cell.length_b   1.000
_cell.length_c   1.000
_cell.angle_alpha   90.00
_cell.angle_beta   90.00
_cell.angle_gamma   90.00
#
_symmetry.space_group_name_H-M   'P 1'
#
loop_
_entity.id
_entity.type
_entity.pdbx_description
1 polymer ?
#
loop_
_entity_poly.entity_id
_entity_poly.type
_entity_poly.pdbx_seq_one_letter_code
_entity_poly.pdbx_strand_id
1 'polypeptide(L)'
;YYKGSLFMNIIKIHGFDLCSIGLPECPDDSYEEIVFIDKAKRYYKKCIIHHDRLVGTILIGDKSEFNEFRELIANKTELSDKRLQLLRSGSRAEPVLGKLVCSCNNVGADNIRKKIAEGCVELKDICSATGAGTGCGSCRPEVKRLLDESLNAVLQ
;
A
#
# COMPACT_ATOMS: atom_id res chain seq x y z
N TYR A 1 21.47 -12.10 -12.01
CA TYR A 1 21.84 -11.52 -10.70
C TYR A 1 20.58 -11.00 -10.00
N TYR A 2 20.33 -11.43 -8.76
CA TYR A 2 19.20 -10.93 -7.96
C TYR A 2 19.54 -9.53 -7.40
N LYS A 3 18.64 -8.56 -7.57
CA LYS A 3 18.85 -7.16 -7.16
C LYS A 3 18.33 -6.83 -5.75
N GLY A 4 17.76 -7.81 -5.04
CA GLY A 4 17.06 -7.56 -3.78
C GLY A 4 15.58 -7.21 -3.98
N SER A 5 14.80 -7.45 -2.94
CA SER A 5 13.40 -7.03 -2.82
C SER A 5 13.31 -5.79 -1.93
N LEU A 6 12.27 -4.98 -2.11
CA LEU A 6 11.98 -3.89 -1.18
C LEU A 6 11.72 -4.46 0.22
N PHE A 7 12.52 -4.05 1.20
CA PHE A 7 12.33 -4.44 2.60
C PHE A 7 11.06 -3.81 3.14
N MET A 8 10.23 -4.63 3.79
CA MET A 8 8.94 -4.22 4.28
C MET A 8 8.44 -5.12 5.40
N ASN A 9 7.89 -4.50 6.44
CA ASN A 9 7.23 -5.17 7.56
C ASN A 9 5.81 -4.64 7.68
N ILE A 10 4.83 -5.55 7.78
CA ILE A 10 3.42 -5.20 8.00
C ILE A 10 2.91 -6.06 9.14
N ILE A 11 2.37 -5.42 10.19
CA ILE A 11 1.75 -6.13 11.31
C ILE A 11 0.27 -6.35 11.00
N LYS A 12 -0.20 -7.58 11.20
CA LYS A 12 -1.58 -7.99 10.97
C LYS A 12 -2.30 -8.27 12.30
N ILE A 13 -2.42 -7.23 13.13
CA ILE A 13 -3.14 -7.31 14.40
C ILE A 13 -4.43 -6.49 14.26
N HIS A 14 -5.55 -7.08 14.68
CA HIS A 14 -6.83 -6.40 14.62
C HIS A 14 -6.81 -5.11 15.46
N GLY A 15 -7.20 -3.98 14.86
CA GLY A 15 -7.20 -2.67 15.52
C GLY A 15 -5.82 -2.02 15.68
N PHE A 16 -4.78 -2.58 15.05
CA PHE A 16 -3.44 -1.99 15.04
C PHE A 16 -2.85 -2.01 13.63
N ASP A 17 -2.96 -0.87 12.96
CA ASP A 17 -2.37 -0.65 11.64
C ASP A 17 -0.92 -0.21 11.80
N LEU A 18 0.02 -1.06 11.35
CA LEU A 18 1.43 -0.71 11.28
C LEU A 18 2.07 -1.26 10.01
N CYS A 19 2.83 -0.41 9.33
CA CYS A 19 3.78 -0.83 8.32
C CYS A 19 5.07 0.00 8.37
N SER A 20 6.17 -0.65 7.99
CA SER A 20 7.45 -0.02 7.73
C SER A 20 7.96 -0.49 6.37
N ILE A 21 8.43 0.44 5.55
CA ILE A 21 8.91 0.19 4.18
C ILE A 21 10.25 0.90 4.00
N GLY A 22 11.24 0.22 3.42
CA GLY A 22 12.54 0.82 3.16
C GLY A 22 13.33 1.11 4.45
N LEU A 23 13.99 2.26 4.50
CA LEU A 23 14.81 2.65 5.65
C LEU A 23 13.94 3.03 6.87
N PRO A 24 14.22 2.51 8.07
CA PRO A 24 13.50 2.90 9.28
C PRO A 24 14.05 4.20 9.91
N GLU A 25 15.31 4.53 9.64
CA GLU A 25 16.05 5.64 10.24
C GLU A 25 16.98 6.28 9.20
N CYS A 26 17.28 7.57 9.38
CA CYS A 26 18.24 8.29 8.54
C CYS A 26 19.64 7.73 8.81
N PRO A 27 20.35 7.24 7.78
CA PRO A 27 21.73 6.76 7.94
C PRO A 27 22.72 7.84 8.39
N ASP A 28 22.51 9.08 7.93
CA ASP A 28 23.33 10.26 8.22
C ASP A 28 22.57 11.56 7.89
N ASP A 29 23.22 12.71 8.05
CA ASP A 29 22.64 14.06 7.88
C ASP A 29 22.33 14.43 6.41
N SER A 30 22.71 13.62 5.42
CA SER A 30 22.33 13.84 4.02
C SER A 30 20.88 13.44 3.72
N TYR A 31 20.21 12.78 4.66
CA TYR A 31 18.81 12.36 4.57
C TYR A 31 17.90 13.34 5.29
N GLU A 32 16.74 13.59 4.70
CA GLU A 32 15.71 14.42 5.29
C GLU A 32 14.63 13.56 5.95
N GLU A 33 14.17 13.97 7.13
CA GLU A 33 13.07 13.30 7.84
C GLU A 33 11.85 14.21 7.93
N ILE A 34 10.68 13.67 7.59
CA ILE A 34 9.38 14.32 7.81
C ILE A 34 8.59 13.45 8.77
N VAL A 35 8.13 14.03 9.88
CA VAL A 35 7.34 13.32 10.90
C VAL A 35 6.04 14.05 11.19
N PHE A 36 4.94 13.30 11.19
CA PHE A 36 3.62 13.74 11.63
C PHE A 36 3.13 12.84 12.77
N ILE A 37 2.74 13.43 13.89
CA ILE A 37 2.34 12.70 15.09
C ILE A 37 1.04 13.29 15.65
N ASP A 38 0.03 12.44 15.84
CA ASP A 38 -1.12 12.74 16.69
C ASP A 38 -1.21 11.66 17.78
N LYS A 39 -0.73 12.01 18.97
CA LYS A 39 -0.66 11.08 20.12
C LYS A 39 -2.04 10.66 20.60
N ALA A 40 -3.03 11.56 20.56
CA ALA A 40 -4.39 11.26 21.01
C ALA A 40 -5.06 10.22 20.11
N LYS A 41 -4.79 10.30 18.79
CA LYS A 41 -5.28 9.34 17.80
C LYS A 41 -4.38 8.13 17.59
N ARG A 42 -3.25 8.04 18.30
CA ARG A 42 -2.20 7.02 18.08
C ARG A 42 -1.74 6.96 16.61
N TYR A 43 -1.70 8.11 15.95
CA TYR A 43 -1.24 8.25 14.57
C TYR A 43 0.23 8.66 14.57
N TYR A 44 1.04 7.94 13.80
CA TYR A 44 2.43 8.29 13.53
C TYR A 44 2.75 8.02 12.07
N LYS A 45 3.22 9.04 11.36
CA LYS A 45 3.77 8.94 10.01
C LYS A 45 5.18 9.49 10.04
N LYS A 46 6.14 8.71 9.57
CA LYS A 46 7.51 9.13 9.31
C LYS A 46 7.87 8.81 7.89
N CYS A 47 8.46 9.76 7.18
CA CYS A 47 8.95 9.61 5.82
C CYS A 47 10.42 10.04 5.78
N ILE A 48 11.27 9.23 5.15
CA ILE A 48 12.70 9.48 4.97
C ILE A 48 12.94 9.75 3.50
N ILE A 49 13.58 10.88 3.20
CA ILE A 49 13.81 11.36 1.84
C ILE A 49 15.31 11.50 1.60
N HIS A 50 15.75 11.11 0.41
CA HIS A 50 17.13 11.26 -0.04
C HIS A 50 17.16 11.54 -1.54
N HIS A 51 17.86 12.60 -1.95
CA HIS A 51 17.94 13.06 -3.34
C HIS A 51 16.56 13.13 -4.04
N ASP A 52 15.62 13.85 -3.43
CA ASP A 52 14.23 14.03 -3.90
C ASP A 52 13.45 12.72 -4.08
N ARG A 53 13.77 11.67 -3.33
CA ARG A 53 13.07 10.37 -3.39
C ARG A 53 12.69 9.90 -2.00
N LEU A 54 11.48 9.35 -1.86
CA LEU A 54 11.10 8.63 -0.65
C LEU A 54 11.88 7.31 -0.59
N VAL A 55 12.64 7.10 0.48
CA VAL A 55 13.48 5.90 0.68
C VAL A 55 13.09 5.10 1.91
N GLY A 56 12.23 5.65 2.76
CA GLY A 56 11.76 5.00 3.97
C GLY A 56 10.43 5.58 4.42
N THR A 57 9.56 4.73 4.97
CA THR A 57 8.36 5.21 5.66
C THR A 57 7.96 4.29 6.82
N ILE A 58 7.39 4.87 7.87
CA ILE A 58 6.73 4.16 8.96
C ILE A 58 5.35 4.78 9.12
N LEU A 59 4.30 3.96 9.04
CA LEU A 59 2.91 4.36 9.26
C LEU A 59 2.34 3.56 10.42
N ILE A 60 1.72 4.26 11.37
CA ILE A 60 1.06 3.69 12.55
C ILE A 60 -0.30 4.36 12.73
N GLY A 61 -1.33 3.56 13.00
CA GLY A 61 -2.70 4.02 13.28
C GLY A 61 -3.53 4.29 12.02
N ASP A 62 -2.89 4.59 10.89
CA ASP A 62 -3.51 4.68 9.58
C ASP A 62 -2.48 4.31 8.50
N LYS A 63 -2.87 3.40 7.61
CA LYS A 63 -2.06 2.88 6.50
C LYS A 63 -2.67 3.14 5.13
N SER A 64 -3.56 4.12 5.03
CA SER A 64 -4.19 4.58 3.77
C SER A 64 -3.17 4.87 2.67
N GLU A 65 -2.04 5.49 3.03
CA GLU A 65 -0.96 5.90 2.11
C GLU A 65 0.05 4.76 1.79
N PHE A 66 -0.12 3.58 2.38
CA PHE A 66 0.86 2.48 2.26
C PHE A 66 1.19 2.14 0.81
N ASN A 67 0.18 1.96 -0.04
CA ASN A 67 0.38 1.54 -1.43
C ASN A 67 1.16 2.60 -2.21
N GLU A 68 0.75 3.87 -2.07
CA GLU A 68 1.41 4.99 -2.74
C GLU A 68 2.88 5.09 -2.33
N PHE A 69 3.16 5.08 -1.03
CA PHE A 69 4.53 5.21 -0.53
C PHE A 69 5.39 4.02 -0.92
N ARG A 70 4.82 2.81 -0.93
CA ARG A 70 5.50 1.62 -1.45
C ARG A 70 5.90 1.80 -2.91
N GLU A 71 5.03 2.33 -3.75
CA GLU A 71 5.31 2.57 -5.17
C GLU A 71 6.36 3.66 -5.37
N LEU A 72 6.30 4.76 -4.61
CA LEU A 72 7.32 5.80 -4.64
C LEU A 72 8.72 5.23 -4.33
N ILE A 73 8.82 4.40 -3.28
CA ILE A 73 10.08 3.78 -2.87
C ILE A 73 10.53 2.72 -3.90
N ALA A 74 9.63 1.83 -4.32
CA ALA A 74 9.95 0.74 -5.23
C ALA A 74 10.43 1.24 -6.61
N ASN A 75 9.77 2.28 -7.13
CA ASN A 75 10.06 2.85 -8.45
C ASN A 75 11.14 3.94 -8.40
N LYS A 76 11.62 4.33 -7.21
CA LYS A 76 12.57 5.43 -7.02
C LYS A 76 12.08 6.73 -7.66
N THR A 77 10.79 6.98 -7.52
CA THR A 77 10.09 8.11 -8.14
C THR A 77 10.59 9.41 -7.52
N GLU A 78 10.91 10.38 -8.38
CA GLU A 78 11.22 11.74 -7.93
C GLU A 78 9.95 12.39 -7.36
N LEU A 79 10.08 13.00 -6.19
CA LEU A 79 8.96 13.54 -5.45
C LEU A 79 8.45 14.81 -6.11
N SER A 80 9.33 15.76 -6.45
CA SER A 80 8.92 17.06 -7.01
C SER A 80 7.73 17.64 -6.21
N ASP A 81 6.61 18.00 -6.87
CA ASP A 81 5.40 18.51 -6.22
C ASP A 81 4.71 17.51 -5.27
N LYS A 82 4.96 16.20 -5.42
CA LYS A 82 4.43 15.16 -4.52
C LYS A 82 5.06 15.25 -3.13
N ARG A 83 6.20 15.91 -2.97
CA ARG A 83 6.83 16.13 -1.65
C ARG A 83 5.85 16.78 -0.67
N LEU A 84 5.07 17.76 -1.12
CA LEU A 84 4.06 18.42 -0.29
C LEU A 84 2.89 17.49 0.09
N GLN A 85 2.65 16.44 -0.69
CA GLN A 85 1.61 15.46 -0.39
C GLN A 85 2.01 14.57 0.79
N LEU A 86 3.32 14.31 0.98
CA LEU A 86 3.82 13.58 2.16
C LEU A 86 3.46 14.28 3.48
N LEU A 87 3.33 15.62 3.46
CA LEU A 87 2.93 16.45 4.60
C LEU A 87 1.43 16.42 4.88
N ARG A 88 0.62 15.97 3.93
CA ARG A 88 -0.83 15.86 4.10
C ARG A 88 -1.15 14.48 4.65
N SER A 89 -2.08 14.39 5.58
CA SER A 89 -2.62 13.11 6.05
C SER A 89 -4.08 13.03 5.62
N GLY A 90 -4.56 11.82 5.33
CA GLY A 90 -5.98 11.57 5.08
C GLY A 90 -6.42 11.64 3.62
N SER A 91 -5.62 11.13 2.68
CA SER A 91 -6.20 10.67 1.42
C SER A 91 -7.31 9.67 1.75
N ARG A 92 -8.50 9.85 1.16
CA ARG A 92 -9.62 8.93 1.44
C ARG A 92 -9.27 7.58 0.83
N ALA A 93 -8.83 6.65 1.68
CA ALA A 93 -8.75 5.24 1.30
C ALA A 93 -10.12 4.79 0.79
N GLU A 94 -10.15 4.00 -0.28
CA GLU A 94 -11.39 3.38 -0.73
C GLU A 94 -11.97 2.53 0.43
N PRO A 95 -13.28 2.61 0.67
CA PRO A 95 -13.89 1.78 1.70
C PRO A 95 -13.76 0.30 1.34
N VAL A 96 -13.57 -0.54 2.35
CA VAL A 96 -13.60 -2.00 2.21
C VAL A 96 -15.05 -2.41 1.90
N LEU A 97 -15.27 -2.98 0.72
CA LEU A 97 -16.57 -3.49 0.29
C LEU A 97 -16.59 -5.02 0.34
N GLY A 98 -17.59 -5.57 1.02
CA GLY A 98 -17.72 -7.02 1.23
C GLY A 98 -16.69 -7.57 2.20
N LYS A 99 -16.47 -8.89 2.14
CA LYS A 99 -15.51 -9.58 3.00
C LYS A 99 -14.09 -9.08 2.74
N LEU A 100 -13.34 -8.74 3.79
CA LEU A 100 -11.93 -8.36 3.68
C LEU A 100 -11.10 -9.50 3.05
N VAL A 101 -10.38 -9.19 1.97
CA VAL A 101 -9.51 -10.12 1.24
C VAL A 101 -8.03 -9.76 1.44
N CYS A 102 -7.69 -8.47 1.38
CA CYS A 102 -6.32 -8.00 1.56
C CYS A 102 -6.21 -7.12 2.81
N SER A 103 -5.67 -7.66 3.91
CA SER A 103 -5.43 -6.88 5.13
C SER A 103 -4.33 -5.83 4.97
N CYS A 104 -3.34 -6.04 4.08
CA CYS A 104 -2.28 -5.06 3.85
C CYS A 104 -2.83 -3.76 3.28
N ASN A 105 -3.75 -3.87 2.32
CA ASN A 105 -4.25 -2.74 1.53
C ASN A 105 -5.72 -2.41 1.77
N ASN A 106 -6.35 -3.06 2.75
CA ASN A 106 -7.76 -2.87 3.07
C ASN A 106 -8.66 -3.03 1.83
N VAL A 107 -8.50 -4.15 1.12
CA VAL A 107 -9.30 -4.47 -0.06
C VAL A 107 -10.29 -5.58 0.26
N GLY A 108 -11.57 -5.34 0.01
CA GLY A 108 -12.63 -6.32 0.16
C GLY A 108 -12.97 -7.04 -1.15
N ALA A 109 -13.72 -8.14 -1.04
CA ALA A 109 -14.11 -8.97 -2.17
C ALA A 109 -14.93 -8.19 -3.22
N ASP A 110 -15.77 -7.26 -2.78
CA ASP A 110 -16.61 -6.49 -3.70
C ASP A 110 -15.84 -5.33 -4.35
N ASN A 111 -14.76 -4.83 -3.74
CA ASN A 111 -13.82 -3.94 -4.43
C ASN A 111 -13.19 -4.68 -5.63
N ILE A 112 -12.79 -5.94 -5.44
CA ILE A 112 -12.19 -6.77 -6.50
C ILE A 112 -13.21 -7.05 -7.59
N ARG A 113 -14.42 -7.53 -7.26
CA ARG A 113 -15.49 -7.79 -8.23
C ARG A 113 -15.85 -6.57 -9.05
N LYS A 114 -15.91 -5.40 -8.42
CA LYS A 114 -16.13 -4.13 -9.12
C LYS A 114 -15.06 -3.88 -10.19
N LYS A 115 -13.77 -4.08 -9.88
CA LYS A 115 -12.69 -3.93 -10.87
C LYS A 115 -12.72 -4.98 -11.98
N ILE A 116 -13.16 -6.20 -11.67
CA ILE A 116 -13.39 -7.22 -12.70
C ILE A 116 -14.49 -6.77 -13.67
N ALA A 117 -15.61 -6.26 -13.14
CA ALA A 117 -16.71 -5.73 -13.96
C ALA A 117 -16.31 -4.49 -14.78
N GLU A 118 -15.32 -3.71 -14.32
CA GLU A 118 -14.71 -2.60 -15.08
C GLU A 118 -13.72 -3.06 -16.17
N GLY A 119 -13.49 -4.37 -16.32
CA GLY A 119 -12.69 -4.96 -17.41
C GLY A 119 -11.30 -5.50 -17.02
N CYS A 120 -10.98 -5.57 -15.73
CA CYS A 120 -9.74 -6.22 -15.29
C CYS A 120 -9.88 -7.76 -15.40
N VAL A 121 -9.26 -8.36 -16.42
CA VAL A 121 -9.36 -9.80 -16.71
C VAL A 121 -8.14 -10.61 -16.28
N GLU A 122 -7.02 -9.95 -15.95
CA GLU A 122 -5.81 -10.61 -15.45
C GLU A 122 -5.57 -10.30 -13.97
N LEU A 123 -4.93 -11.23 -13.25
CA LEU A 123 -4.57 -11.05 -11.83
C LEU A 123 -3.70 -9.80 -11.63
N LYS A 124 -2.80 -9.53 -12.57
CA LYS A 124 -1.92 -8.36 -12.55
C LYS A 124 -2.74 -7.07 -12.59
N ASP A 125 -3.76 -7.00 -13.43
CA ASP A 125 -4.60 -5.81 -13.60
C ASP A 125 -5.38 -5.54 -12.31
N ILE A 126 -5.93 -6.60 -11.68
CA ILE A 126 -6.59 -6.48 -10.38
C ILE A 126 -5.62 -5.99 -9.29
N CYS A 127 -4.41 -6.54 -9.24
CA CYS A 127 -3.40 -6.12 -8.26
C CYS A 127 -3.03 -4.63 -8.46
N SER A 128 -2.89 -4.19 -9.70
CA SER A 128 -2.61 -2.79 -10.03
C SER A 128 -3.81 -1.87 -9.74
N ALA A 129 -5.03 -2.29 -10.04
CA ALA A 129 -6.23 -1.47 -9.89
C ALA A 129 -6.72 -1.34 -8.44
N THR A 130 -6.48 -2.35 -7.60
CA THR A 130 -6.97 -2.39 -6.21
C THR A 130 -5.85 -2.30 -5.17
N GLY A 131 -4.61 -2.57 -5.57
CA GLY A 131 -3.52 -2.84 -4.65
C GLY A 131 -3.58 -4.21 -3.98
N ALA A 132 -4.62 -5.04 -4.15
CA ALA A 132 -4.65 -6.37 -3.53
C ALA A 132 -3.44 -7.20 -3.99
N GLY A 133 -2.81 -7.94 -3.07
CA GLY A 133 -1.65 -8.77 -3.40
C GLY A 133 -0.34 -8.02 -3.64
N THR A 134 -0.32 -6.69 -3.52
CA THR A 134 0.93 -5.92 -3.64
C THR A 134 1.75 -5.99 -2.34
N GLY A 135 1.15 -5.80 -1.16
CA GLY A 135 1.89 -5.75 0.12
C GLY A 135 2.69 -7.02 0.48
N CYS A 136 2.07 -7.97 1.18
CA CYS A 136 2.73 -9.24 1.55
C CYS A 136 2.47 -10.39 0.56
N GLY A 137 1.62 -10.18 -0.44
CA GLY A 137 1.26 -11.21 -1.43
C GLY A 137 0.33 -12.34 -0.94
N SER A 138 0.07 -12.48 0.36
CA SER A 138 -0.66 -13.65 0.91
C SER A 138 -2.10 -13.82 0.42
N CYS A 139 -2.72 -12.77 -0.10
CA CYS A 139 -4.09 -12.80 -0.64
C CYS A 139 -4.16 -13.10 -2.14
N ARG A 140 -3.02 -13.20 -2.85
CA ARG A 140 -3.02 -13.44 -4.31
C ARG A 140 -3.80 -14.69 -4.74
N PRO A 141 -3.72 -15.84 -4.04
CA PRO A 141 -4.52 -17.02 -4.40
C PRO A 141 -6.03 -16.75 -4.32
N GLU A 142 -6.47 -16.01 -3.30
CA GLU A 142 -7.88 -15.66 -3.11
C GLU A 142 -8.36 -14.64 -4.15
N VAL A 143 -7.52 -13.66 -4.50
CA VAL A 143 -7.81 -12.72 -5.59
C VAL A 143 -7.99 -13.47 -6.91
N LYS A 144 -7.11 -14.44 -7.20
CA LYS A 144 -7.21 -15.26 -8.42
C LYS A 144 -8.50 -16.09 -8.42
N ARG A 145 -8.87 -16.70 -7.29
CA ARG A 145 -10.15 -17.43 -7.16
C ARG A 145 -11.36 -16.54 -7.48
N LEU A 146 -11.41 -15.32 -6.93
CA LEU A 146 -12.49 -14.38 -7.20
C LEU A 146 -12.56 -13.94 -8.68
N LEU A 147 -11.39 -13.78 -9.31
CA LEU A 147 -11.29 -13.48 -10.74
C LEU A 147 -11.86 -14.62 -11.58
N ASP A 148 -11.42 -15.85 -11.33
CA ASP A 148 -11.85 -17.03 -12.09
C ASP A 148 -13.35 -17.29 -11.92
N GLU A 149 -13.89 -17.12 -10.71
CA GLU A 149 -15.34 -17.22 -10.44
C GLU A 149 -16.15 -16.18 -11.22
N SER A 150 -15.67 -14.94 -11.26
CA SER A 150 -16.39 -13.84 -11.93
C SER A 150 -16.36 -13.98 -13.45
N LEU A 151 -15.25 -14.45 -14.03
CA LEU A 151 -15.13 -14.68 -15.47
C LEU A 151 -15.98 -15.88 -15.92
N ASN A 152 -16.04 -16.95 -15.12
CA ASN A 152 -16.89 -18.10 -15.42
C ASN A 152 -18.39 -17.76 -15.35
N ALA A 153 -18.79 -16.83 -14.48
CA ALA A 153 -20.17 -16.37 -14.38
C ALA A 153 -20.63 -15.52 -15.57
N VAL A 154 -19.71 -14.92 -16.35
CA VAL A 154 -20.03 -14.13 -17.56
C VAL A 154 -20.19 -15.02 -18.79
N LEU A 155 -19.70 -16.27 -18.74
CA LEU A 155 -19.77 -17.24 -19.83
C LEU A 155 -21.02 -18.15 -19.78
N GLN A 156 -21.91 -17.94 -18.81
CA GLN A 156 -23.20 -18.62 -18.66
C GLN A 156 -24.35 -17.64 -18.92
#